data_AF-A0AAD0KV71-F1
#
_entry.id   AF-A0AAD0KV71-F1
#
_cell.length_a   1.000
_cell.length_b   1.000
_cell.length_c   1.000
_cell.angle_alpha   90.00
_cell.angle_beta   90.00
_cell.angle_gamma   90.00
#
_symmetry.space_group_name_H-M   'P 1'
#
loop_
_entity.id
_entity.type
_entity.pdbx_description
1 polymer ?
#
loop_
_entity_poly.entity_id
_entity_poly.type
_entity_poly.pdbx_seq_one_letter_code
_entity_poly.pdbx_strand_id
1 'polypeptide(L)'
;MTSLGNCFEEHYFANIKEKPELFIGVELEYPIVNISGKATSIQVATDLMRHISNQNGFTIVKRDDRGNPIELQHESGDLILFEVTYNTLEFAFAKAKNIGSVEERHKEYLENIQYYLRQNGHELQGLGINPNWENNDNRPVDTGRYRMLMNYLKLGEGKPNMHPYTGYAGFICGNQVQFDVSRKSFLRVINAFNKIEAAKAFLFANSPFDHMDDMALTRDYFWEYSMHGLLKNNVGIYSEEFRTEAEYCQYQEESAMFYVIRDNCYYYFKPITVKSFFEQEKFAAYSETGEICYFVPKADDFKNHRSYHYQELTKRGTIEFRSTCTQPFETTFAPIAFHLGLLANLVKLEEILECTEFFKEFGRDYSKLRRQFSRKKLSDLEQRMVKDFSKTLLDCAHEALLLRGYSEEKYLTPLYNSLIDDFGVL
;
A
#
# COMPACT_ATOMS: atom_id res chain seq x y z
N MET A 1 -6.49 -17.47 -29.08
CA MET A 1 -6.26 -17.37 -27.62
C MET A 1 -4.90 -16.74 -27.44
N THR A 2 -4.85 -15.53 -26.87
CA THR A 2 -3.61 -14.94 -26.37
C THR A 2 -3.19 -15.79 -25.17
N SER A 3 -1.96 -16.30 -25.12
CA SER A 3 -1.48 -17.03 -23.93
C SER A 3 -1.37 -16.06 -22.75
N LEU A 4 -1.61 -16.51 -21.52
CA LEU A 4 -1.45 -15.68 -20.32
C LEU A 4 -0.05 -15.06 -20.22
N GLY A 5 0.98 -15.80 -20.64
CA GLY A 5 2.34 -15.26 -20.76
C GLY A 5 2.44 -14.01 -21.64
N ASN A 6 1.68 -13.94 -22.73
CA ASN A 6 1.65 -12.72 -23.57
C ASN A 6 0.98 -11.55 -22.84
N CYS A 7 0.00 -11.80 -21.97
CA CYS A 7 -0.66 -10.76 -21.17
C CYS A 7 0.30 -10.16 -20.12
N PHE A 8 1.08 -10.99 -19.42
CA PHE A 8 2.10 -10.51 -18.47
C PHE A 8 3.19 -9.70 -19.16
N GLU A 9 3.66 -10.19 -20.31
CA GLU A 9 4.64 -9.46 -21.13
C GLU A 9 4.10 -8.08 -21.53
N GLU A 10 2.89 -8.00 -22.09
CA GLU A 10 2.28 -6.74 -22.56
C GLU A 10 2.01 -5.74 -21.43
N HIS A 11 1.49 -6.21 -20.29
CA HIS A 11 0.97 -5.33 -19.24
C HIS A 11 1.95 -5.03 -18.11
N TYR A 12 2.96 -5.87 -17.90
CA TYR A 12 3.92 -5.72 -16.81
C TYR A 12 5.35 -5.61 -17.34
N PHE A 13 5.87 -6.65 -18.00
CA PHE A 13 7.30 -6.72 -18.30
C PHE A 13 7.75 -5.74 -19.38
N ALA A 14 6.94 -5.47 -20.41
CA ALA A 14 7.25 -4.51 -21.46
C ALA A 14 7.42 -3.07 -20.94
N ASN A 15 6.86 -2.77 -19.76
CA ASN A 15 6.97 -1.46 -19.12
C ASN A 15 8.25 -1.31 -18.27
N ILE A 16 8.96 -2.41 -17.99
CA ILE A 16 10.23 -2.39 -17.24
C ILE A 16 11.34 -1.84 -18.12
N LYS A 17 12.07 -0.85 -17.62
CA LYS A 17 13.20 -0.24 -18.35
C LYS A 17 14.44 -1.13 -18.24
N GLU A 18 15.19 -1.25 -19.33
CA GLU A 18 16.46 -2.01 -19.34
C GLU A 18 17.54 -1.39 -18.44
N LYS A 19 17.64 -0.05 -18.45
CA LYS A 19 18.60 0.73 -17.66
C LYS A 19 17.89 1.92 -17.01
N PRO A 20 17.07 1.67 -15.98
CA PRO A 20 16.34 2.74 -15.32
C PRO A 20 17.30 3.71 -14.63
N GLU A 21 16.99 5.00 -14.72
CA GLU A 21 17.42 5.94 -13.69
C GLU A 21 16.53 5.73 -12.47
N LEU A 22 17.11 5.76 -11.26
CA LEU A 22 16.38 5.53 -10.02
C LEU A 22 15.58 6.78 -9.63
N PHE A 23 14.29 6.78 -9.93
CA PHE A 23 13.33 7.75 -9.39
C PHE A 23 12.53 7.17 -8.22
N ILE A 24 11.97 8.08 -7.42
CA ILE A 24 11.15 7.81 -6.25
C ILE A 24 9.72 8.28 -6.56
N GLY A 25 8.75 7.38 -6.59
CA GLY A 25 7.33 7.71 -6.53
C GLY A 25 6.82 7.51 -5.11
N VAL A 26 6.13 8.48 -4.54
CA VAL A 26 5.66 8.46 -3.16
C VAL A 26 4.14 8.61 -3.15
N GLU A 27 3.45 7.74 -2.40
CA GLU A 27 2.01 7.81 -2.18
C GLU A 27 1.75 7.77 -0.66
N LEU A 28 1.11 8.82 -0.13
CA LEU A 28 0.84 8.99 1.30
C LEU A 28 -0.66 9.13 1.54
N GLU A 29 -1.25 8.21 2.30
CA GLU A 29 -2.66 8.26 2.68
C GLU A 29 -2.78 8.76 4.12
N TYR A 30 -3.67 9.71 4.37
CA TYR A 30 -3.98 10.18 5.72
C TYR A 30 -5.49 10.19 5.97
N PRO A 31 -5.95 9.66 7.12
CA PRO A 31 -7.33 9.84 7.55
C PRO A 31 -7.62 11.32 7.81
N ILE A 32 -8.77 11.79 7.31
CA ILE A 32 -9.43 13.01 7.75
C ILE A 32 -10.21 12.65 9.01
N VAL A 33 -9.90 13.32 10.12
CA VAL A 33 -10.41 13.02 11.46
C VAL A 33 -11.12 14.23 12.03
N ASN A 34 -12.30 14.03 12.60
CA ASN A 34 -12.95 15.06 13.42
C ASN A 34 -12.28 15.14 14.80
N ILE A 35 -11.77 16.31 15.17
CA ILE A 35 -10.97 16.50 16.40
C ILE A 35 -11.78 16.29 17.69
N SER A 36 -13.11 16.28 17.63
CA SER A 36 -13.98 16.02 18.78
C SER A 36 -14.37 14.55 18.95
N GLY A 37 -13.78 13.64 18.16
CA GLY A 37 -14.08 12.19 18.19
C GLY A 37 -15.39 11.80 17.50
N LYS A 38 -16.01 12.72 16.76
CA LYS A 38 -17.24 12.46 16.00
C LYS A 38 -16.93 11.88 14.62
N ALA A 39 -17.98 11.50 13.89
CA ALA A 39 -17.89 11.16 12.48
C ALA A 39 -17.25 12.30 11.67
N THR A 40 -16.35 11.96 10.76
CA THR A 40 -15.82 12.89 9.76
C THR A 40 -16.94 13.45 8.89
N SER A 41 -16.94 14.77 8.68
CA SER A 41 -17.92 15.44 7.83
C SER A 41 -17.54 15.31 6.36
N ILE A 42 -18.34 14.58 5.58
CA ILE A 42 -18.21 14.50 4.12
C ILE A 42 -18.29 15.89 3.47
N GLN A 43 -19.10 16.80 4.03
CA GLN A 43 -19.18 18.16 3.51
C GLN A 43 -17.85 18.89 3.69
N VAL A 44 -17.21 18.77 4.86
CA VAL A 44 -15.89 19.38 5.10
C VAL A 44 -14.83 18.79 4.18
N ALA A 45 -14.82 17.47 4.00
CA ALA A 45 -13.88 16.80 3.09
C ALA A 45 -14.07 17.27 1.63
N THR A 46 -15.30 17.27 1.12
CA THR A 46 -15.58 17.71 -0.25
C THR A 46 -15.33 19.22 -0.45
N ASP A 47 -15.59 20.05 0.57
CA ASP A 47 -15.26 21.47 0.53
C ASP A 47 -13.75 21.73 0.57
N LEU A 48 -12.97 20.89 1.27
CA LEU A 48 -11.51 20.93 1.21
C LEU A 48 -11.02 20.77 -0.23
N MET A 49 -11.55 19.79 -0.97
CA MET A 49 -11.15 19.59 -2.38
C MET A 49 -11.51 20.79 -3.27
N ARG A 50 -12.66 21.43 -3.02
CA ARG A 50 -13.01 22.69 -3.71
C ARG A 50 -12.05 23.82 -3.33
N HIS A 51 -11.71 23.93 -2.04
CA HIS A 51 -10.77 24.91 -1.53
C HIS A 51 -9.39 24.76 -2.19
N ILE A 52 -8.82 23.55 -2.23
CA ILE A 52 -7.55 23.28 -2.90
C ILE A 52 -7.64 23.59 -4.40
N SER A 53 -8.74 23.21 -5.07
CA SER A 53 -8.90 23.46 -6.51
C SER A 53 -8.96 24.94 -6.91
N ASN A 54 -9.20 25.83 -5.94
CA ASN A 54 -9.18 27.28 -6.15
C ASN A 54 -7.79 27.91 -5.90
N GLN A 55 -6.82 27.12 -5.42
CA GLN A 55 -5.44 27.57 -5.25
C GLN A 55 -4.71 27.52 -6.60
N ASN A 56 -3.66 28.34 -6.73
CA ASN A 56 -2.84 28.36 -7.94
C ASN A 56 -2.18 26.99 -8.17
N GLY A 57 -2.00 26.63 -9.44
CA GLY A 57 -1.31 25.40 -9.85
C GLY A 57 -2.18 24.15 -9.86
N PHE A 58 -3.38 24.15 -9.25
CA PHE A 58 -4.26 22.98 -9.24
C PHE A 58 -5.31 22.99 -10.35
N THR A 59 -5.56 21.81 -10.92
CA THR A 59 -6.64 21.54 -11.86
C THR A 59 -7.47 20.34 -11.40
N ILE A 60 -8.76 20.33 -11.73
CA ILE A 60 -9.67 19.23 -11.38
C ILE A 60 -9.56 18.15 -12.45
N VAL A 61 -9.06 16.98 -12.08
CA VAL A 61 -8.91 15.82 -12.99
C VAL A 61 -10.18 14.99 -13.02
N LYS A 62 -10.79 14.77 -11.85
CA LYS A 62 -11.95 13.90 -11.72
C LYS A 62 -12.99 14.46 -10.76
N ARG A 63 -14.25 14.18 -11.07
CA ARG A 63 -15.39 14.46 -10.22
C ARG A 63 -16.15 13.17 -9.87
N ASP A 64 -16.83 13.19 -8.74
CA ASP A 64 -17.82 12.16 -8.41
C ASP A 64 -19.12 12.35 -9.22
N ASP A 65 -20.04 11.41 -9.10
CA ASP A 65 -21.33 11.41 -9.81
C ASP A 65 -22.24 12.60 -9.42
N ARG A 66 -21.90 13.31 -8.33
CA ARG A 66 -22.59 14.53 -7.85
C ARG A 66 -21.88 15.81 -8.27
N GLY A 67 -20.77 15.71 -9.00
CA GLY A 67 -20.00 16.84 -9.50
C GLY A 67 -18.97 17.41 -8.51
N ASN A 68 -18.73 16.79 -7.36
CA ASN A 68 -17.68 17.25 -6.44
C ASN A 68 -16.30 16.88 -6.99
N PRO A 69 -15.28 17.76 -6.86
CA PRO A 69 -13.90 17.38 -7.15
C PRO A 69 -13.43 16.26 -6.22
N ILE A 70 -12.83 15.21 -6.78
CA ILE A 70 -12.31 14.06 -6.01
C ILE A 70 -10.87 13.70 -6.32
N GLU A 71 -10.31 14.31 -7.38
CA GLU A 71 -8.92 14.16 -7.80
C GLU A 71 -8.47 15.49 -8.41
N LEU A 72 -7.40 16.04 -7.85
CA LEU A 72 -6.79 17.29 -8.25
C LEU A 72 -5.36 17.02 -8.68
N GLN A 73 -4.90 17.70 -9.73
CA GLN A 73 -3.52 17.66 -10.18
C GLN A 73 -2.88 19.03 -10.07
N HIS A 74 -1.75 19.09 -9.39
CA HIS A 74 -0.87 20.24 -9.37
C HIS A 74 -0.01 20.30 -10.64
N GLU A 75 0.49 21.48 -11.03
CA GLU A 75 1.37 21.68 -12.19
C GLU A 75 2.69 20.89 -12.12
N SER A 76 3.13 20.52 -10.91
CA SER A 76 4.25 19.58 -10.69
C SER A 76 3.96 18.16 -11.18
N GLY A 77 2.68 17.84 -11.42
CA GLY A 77 2.18 16.49 -11.70
C GLY A 77 1.76 15.71 -10.46
N ASP A 78 1.91 16.27 -9.25
CA ASP A 78 1.41 15.64 -8.02
C ASP A 78 -0.12 15.59 -8.03
N LEU A 79 -0.69 14.55 -7.44
CA LEU A 79 -2.11 14.37 -7.28
C LEU A 79 -2.51 14.45 -5.80
N ILE A 80 -3.64 15.10 -5.55
CA ILE A 80 -4.35 15.04 -4.28
C ILE A 80 -5.73 14.48 -4.57
N LEU A 81 -6.09 13.37 -3.93
CA LEU A 81 -7.33 12.64 -4.23
C LEU A 81 -7.93 11.99 -2.99
N PHE A 82 -9.21 11.65 -3.08
CA PHE A 82 -9.79 10.72 -2.12
C PHE A 82 -9.45 9.28 -2.50
N GLU A 83 -9.20 8.48 -1.47
CA GLU A 83 -9.17 7.03 -1.61
C GLU A 83 -10.60 6.44 -1.62
N VAL A 84 -10.78 5.18 -1.23
CA VAL A 84 -12.07 4.46 -1.27
C VAL A 84 -13.24 5.26 -0.69
N THR A 85 -13.04 6.02 0.39
CA THR A 85 -14.07 6.86 1.03
C THR A 85 -13.64 8.32 1.12
N TYR A 86 -14.60 9.21 1.38
CA TYR A 86 -14.33 10.63 1.64
C TYR A 86 -13.58 10.89 2.96
N ASN A 87 -13.25 9.84 3.73
CA ASN A 87 -12.56 9.94 5.02
C ASN A 87 -11.04 9.82 4.90
N THR A 88 -10.50 9.55 3.71
CA THR A 88 -9.06 9.37 3.48
C THR A 88 -8.60 10.23 2.31
N LEU A 89 -7.60 11.07 2.55
CA LEU A 89 -6.94 11.88 1.54
C LEU A 89 -5.59 11.25 1.18
N GLU A 90 -5.32 11.10 -0.10
CA GLU A 90 -4.05 10.61 -0.63
C GLU A 90 -3.28 11.73 -1.31
N PHE A 91 -1.97 11.75 -1.07
CA PHE A 91 -0.98 12.51 -1.83
C PHE A 91 -0.18 11.54 -2.70
N ALA A 92 -0.40 11.56 -4.01
CA ALA A 92 0.37 10.77 -4.97
C ALA A 92 1.33 11.69 -5.75
N PHE A 93 2.59 11.72 -5.32
CA PHE A 93 3.58 12.64 -5.85
C PHE A 93 4.10 12.22 -7.23
N ALA A 94 4.36 13.19 -8.08
CA ALA A 94 5.14 13.01 -9.28
C ALA A 94 6.54 12.48 -8.93
N LYS A 95 7.09 11.66 -9.83
CA LYS A 95 8.40 11.02 -9.63
C LYS A 95 9.48 12.06 -9.30
N ALA A 96 10.31 11.77 -8.31
CA ALA A 96 11.36 12.65 -7.82
C ALA A 96 12.73 11.97 -7.82
N LYS A 97 13.80 12.78 -7.88
CA LYS A 97 15.18 12.25 -7.81
C LYS A 97 15.66 12.04 -6.36
N ASN A 98 15.09 12.81 -5.43
CA ASN A 98 15.43 12.75 -4.01
C ASN A 98 14.18 13.02 -3.15
N ILE A 99 14.22 12.49 -1.93
CA ILE A 99 13.14 12.59 -0.93
C ILE A 99 12.90 14.05 -0.52
N GLY A 100 13.96 14.86 -0.39
CA GLY A 100 13.85 16.27 0.03
C GLY A 100 12.92 17.11 -0.86
N SER A 101 12.96 16.88 -2.17
CA SER A 101 12.06 17.57 -3.10
C SER A 101 10.59 17.17 -2.92
N VAL A 102 10.32 15.95 -2.46
CA VAL A 102 8.96 15.49 -2.12
C VAL A 102 8.54 16.06 -0.76
N GLU A 103 9.44 16.07 0.23
CA GLU A 103 9.23 16.66 1.56
C GLU A 103 8.81 18.13 1.47
N GLU A 104 9.47 18.93 0.61
CA GLU A 104 9.14 20.35 0.42
C GLU A 104 7.70 20.54 -0.08
N ARG A 105 7.29 19.82 -1.12
CA ARG A 105 5.92 19.90 -1.68
C ARG A 105 4.89 19.34 -0.71
N HIS A 106 5.20 18.23 -0.05
CA HIS A 106 4.35 17.65 0.97
C HIS A 106 4.07 18.64 2.10
N LYS A 107 5.11 19.33 2.60
CA LYS A 107 4.97 20.32 3.65
C LYS A 107 4.05 21.46 3.23
N GLU A 108 4.22 22.00 2.03
CA GLU A 108 3.36 23.05 1.50
C GLU A 108 1.89 22.62 1.43
N TYR A 109 1.62 21.45 0.86
CA TYR A 109 0.25 20.95 0.76
C TYR A 109 -0.34 20.65 2.14
N LEU A 110 0.42 19.99 3.02
CA LEU A 110 -0.03 19.61 4.36
C LEU A 110 -0.35 20.84 5.21
N GLU A 111 0.47 21.90 5.17
CA GLU A 111 0.22 23.15 5.92
C GLU A 111 -1.10 23.80 5.48
N ASN A 112 -1.32 23.91 4.17
CA ASN A 112 -2.55 24.49 3.60
C ASN A 112 -3.79 23.64 3.95
N ILE A 113 -3.69 22.33 3.81
CA ILE A 113 -4.79 21.40 4.10
C ILE A 113 -5.13 21.39 5.60
N GLN A 114 -4.12 21.30 6.47
CA GLN A 114 -4.33 21.32 7.91
C GLN A 114 -4.91 22.65 8.38
N TYR A 115 -4.49 23.77 7.79
CA TYR A 115 -5.09 25.07 8.08
C TYR A 115 -6.60 25.04 7.80
N TYR A 116 -7.01 24.62 6.60
CA TYR A 116 -8.42 24.53 6.24
C TYR A 116 -9.21 23.57 7.16
N LEU A 117 -8.69 22.36 7.37
CA LEU A 117 -9.37 21.35 8.17
C LEU A 117 -9.58 21.81 9.61
N ARG A 118 -8.56 22.42 10.24
CA ARG A 118 -8.63 22.88 11.64
C ARG A 118 -9.68 23.98 11.84
N GLN A 119 -9.83 24.90 10.89
CA GLN A 119 -10.91 25.90 10.93
C GLN A 119 -12.31 25.25 10.90
N ASN A 120 -12.40 24.03 10.39
CA ASN A 120 -13.63 23.27 10.27
C ASN A 120 -13.73 22.12 11.29
N GLY A 121 -12.89 22.10 12.33
CA GLY A 121 -12.93 21.09 13.39
C GLY A 121 -12.48 19.69 12.95
N HIS A 122 -11.61 19.62 11.94
CA HIS A 122 -11.02 18.38 11.44
C HIS A 122 -9.49 18.51 11.33
N GLU A 123 -8.81 17.41 11.09
CA GLU A 123 -7.38 17.39 10.75
C GLU A 123 -7.02 16.11 10.00
N LEU A 124 -5.88 16.13 9.30
CA LEU A 124 -5.21 14.90 8.89
C LEU A 124 -4.43 14.32 10.09
N GLN A 125 -4.36 13.00 10.20
CA GLN A 125 -3.53 12.34 11.21
C GLN A 125 -2.63 11.27 10.60
N GLY A 126 -1.41 11.14 11.11
CA GLY A 126 -0.45 10.12 10.66
C GLY A 126 -0.71 8.74 11.27
N LEU A 127 -1.89 8.16 11.04
CA LEU A 127 -2.32 6.87 11.59
C LEU A 127 -2.74 5.90 10.49
N GLY A 128 -2.34 4.63 10.61
CA GLY A 128 -2.69 3.59 9.64
C GLY A 128 -4.15 3.12 9.72
N ILE A 129 -4.90 3.53 10.74
CA ILE A 129 -6.35 3.33 10.88
C ILE A 129 -6.95 4.67 11.30
N ASN A 130 -8.05 5.08 10.66
CA ASN A 130 -8.82 6.24 11.09
C ASN A 130 -9.36 5.98 12.52
N PRO A 131 -9.02 6.78 13.53
CA PRO A 131 -9.42 6.51 14.92
C PRO A 131 -10.94 6.57 15.11
N ASN A 132 -11.66 7.27 14.25
CA ASN A 132 -13.12 7.40 14.32
C ASN A 132 -13.83 6.42 13.38
N TRP A 133 -13.15 5.38 12.87
CA TRP A 133 -13.66 4.46 11.84
C TRP A 133 -15.07 3.91 12.14
N GLU A 134 -15.38 3.59 13.41
CA GLU A 134 -16.66 2.98 13.80
C GLU A 134 -17.83 3.96 13.63
N ASN A 135 -17.60 5.23 13.96
CA ASN A 135 -18.61 6.28 13.92
C ASN A 135 -18.70 6.97 12.55
N ASN A 136 -17.68 6.82 11.72
CA ASN A 136 -17.58 7.49 10.43
C ASN A 136 -18.66 7.01 9.44
N ASP A 137 -19.08 7.93 8.59
CA ASP A 137 -19.79 7.61 7.36
C ASP A 137 -18.79 7.05 6.33
N ASN A 138 -18.58 5.74 6.35
CA ASN A 138 -17.64 5.04 5.47
C ASN A 138 -18.24 4.71 4.09
N ARG A 139 -19.20 5.50 3.60
CA ARG A 139 -19.69 5.34 2.23
C ARG A 139 -18.55 5.57 1.24
N PRO A 140 -18.50 4.80 0.13
CA PRO A 140 -17.48 5.03 -0.88
C PRO A 140 -17.64 6.40 -1.53
N VAL A 141 -16.53 6.94 -2.04
CA VAL A 141 -16.58 8.07 -2.98
C VAL A 141 -17.49 7.70 -4.14
N ASP A 142 -18.41 8.61 -4.52
CA ASP A 142 -19.56 8.32 -5.39
C ASP A 142 -19.12 8.10 -6.86
N THR A 143 -18.49 6.96 -7.10
CA THR A 143 -17.98 6.48 -8.39
C THR A 143 -18.27 4.99 -8.53
N GLY A 144 -18.48 4.52 -9.76
CA GLY A 144 -18.77 3.10 -10.02
C GLY A 144 -17.70 2.16 -9.50
N ARG A 145 -16.42 2.54 -9.62
CA ARG A 145 -15.28 1.76 -9.13
C ARG A 145 -15.35 1.49 -7.63
N TYR A 146 -15.56 2.52 -6.81
CA TYR A 146 -15.56 2.36 -5.36
C TYR A 146 -16.86 1.75 -4.82
N ARG A 147 -18.01 2.01 -5.47
CA ARG A 147 -19.24 1.24 -5.21
C ARG A 147 -19.05 -0.24 -5.47
N MET A 148 -18.46 -0.59 -6.61
CA MET A 148 -18.11 -1.97 -6.95
C MET A 148 -17.19 -2.58 -5.88
N LEU A 149 -16.11 -1.89 -5.49
CA LEU A 149 -15.16 -2.41 -4.51
C LEU A 149 -15.82 -2.70 -3.16
N MET A 150 -16.63 -1.78 -2.65
CA MET A 150 -17.33 -1.96 -1.37
C MET A 150 -18.36 -3.10 -1.43
N ASN A 151 -19.10 -3.22 -2.53
CA ASN A 151 -20.04 -4.33 -2.73
C ASN A 151 -19.32 -5.68 -2.86
N TYR A 152 -18.17 -5.71 -3.53
CA TYR A 152 -17.31 -6.88 -3.62
C TYR A 152 -16.81 -7.31 -2.23
N LEU A 153 -16.28 -6.40 -1.43
CA LEU A 153 -15.81 -6.69 -0.07
C LEU A 153 -16.94 -7.24 0.82
N LYS A 154 -18.16 -6.72 0.65
CA LYS A 154 -19.35 -7.19 1.37
C LYS A 154 -19.72 -8.65 1.09
N LEU A 155 -19.27 -9.25 -0.02
CA LEU A 155 -19.45 -10.68 -0.27
C LEU A 155 -18.81 -11.58 0.80
N GLY A 156 -17.84 -11.04 1.56
CA GLY A 156 -17.17 -11.71 2.67
C GLY A 156 -17.97 -11.72 3.97
N GLU A 157 -19.06 -10.97 4.06
CA GLU A 157 -19.88 -10.87 5.28
C GLU A 157 -20.41 -12.25 5.71
N GLY A 158 -20.16 -12.62 6.96
CA GLY A 158 -20.58 -13.91 7.53
C GLY A 158 -19.87 -15.14 6.96
N LYS A 159 -18.82 -14.99 6.15
CA LYS A 159 -18.05 -16.13 5.64
C LYS A 159 -17.05 -16.64 6.68
N PRO A 160 -16.82 -17.97 6.75
CA PRO A 160 -15.81 -18.53 7.63
C PRO A 160 -14.42 -18.02 7.23
N ASN A 161 -13.55 -17.81 8.21
CA ASN A 161 -12.18 -17.32 8.03
C ASN A 161 -12.08 -15.91 7.42
N MET A 162 -13.15 -15.12 7.46
CA MET A 162 -13.11 -13.69 7.13
C MET A 162 -13.46 -12.87 8.36
N HIS A 163 -12.92 -11.66 8.42
CA HIS A 163 -13.25 -10.71 9.47
C HIS A 163 -14.58 -10.00 9.20
N PRO A 164 -15.27 -9.47 10.23
CA PRO A 164 -16.55 -8.78 10.04
C PRO A 164 -16.43 -7.39 9.40
N TYR A 165 -15.23 -6.80 9.37
CA TYR A 165 -14.99 -5.42 8.93
C TYR A 165 -14.95 -5.25 7.39
N THR A 166 -16.03 -5.56 6.68
CA THR A 166 -16.05 -5.51 5.20
C THR A 166 -15.83 -4.11 4.62
N GLY A 167 -15.97 -3.05 5.41
CA GLY A 167 -15.64 -1.67 5.03
C GLY A 167 -14.19 -1.25 5.28
N TYR A 168 -13.28 -2.17 5.63
CA TYR A 168 -11.91 -1.84 6.06
C TYR A 168 -11.13 -0.94 5.11
N ALA A 169 -11.32 -1.13 3.79
CA ALA A 169 -10.64 -0.35 2.76
C ALA A 169 -10.97 1.16 2.85
N GLY A 170 -12.06 1.53 3.55
CA GLY A 170 -12.46 2.90 3.75
C GLY A 170 -11.84 3.61 4.95
N PHE A 171 -11.12 2.90 5.82
CA PHE A 171 -10.54 3.49 7.04
C PHE A 171 -9.10 3.08 7.33
N ILE A 172 -8.50 2.17 6.57
CA ILE A 172 -7.06 1.89 6.65
C ILE A 172 -6.28 2.86 5.75
N CYS A 173 -5.07 3.23 6.18
CA CYS A 173 -4.21 4.15 5.43
C CYS A 173 -2.77 3.60 5.34
N GLY A 174 -2.15 3.77 4.17
CA GLY A 174 -0.80 3.34 3.84
C GLY A 174 0.20 4.48 3.62
N ASN A 175 1.48 4.12 3.71
CA ASN A 175 2.61 4.91 3.23
C ASN A 175 3.37 4.03 2.24
N GLN A 176 3.36 4.43 0.97
CA GLN A 176 3.83 3.61 -0.13
C GLN A 176 4.93 4.34 -0.90
N VAL A 177 5.89 3.57 -1.39
CA VAL A 177 6.95 4.08 -2.27
C VAL A 177 7.15 3.12 -3.42
N GLN A 178 7.43 3.66 -4.59
CA GLN A 178 7.75 2.88 -5.78
C GLN A 178 9.05 3.34 -6.41
N PHE A 179 9.84 2.38 -6.90
CA PHE A 179 11.11 2.63 -7.56
C PHE A 179 11.17 1.96 -8.92
N ASP A 180 11.85 2.62 -9.86
CA ASP A 180 12.22 2.00 -11.13
C ASP A 180 13.19 0.83 -10.89
N VAL A 181 12.95 -0.29 -11.58
CA VAL A 181 13.80 -1.50 -11.56
C VAL A 181 14.09 -1.96 -12.99
N SER A 182 15.08 -2.84 -13.14
CA SER A 182 15.37 -3.51 -14.41
C SER A 182 14.82 -4.93 -14.42
N ARG A 183 14.66 -5.52 -15.61
CA ARG A 183 14.27 -6.95 -15.74
C ARG A 183 15.26 -7.88 -15.04
N LYS A 184 16.53 -7.47 -14.94
CA LYS A 184 17.59 -8.23 -14.26
C LYS A 184 17.53 -8.14 -12.73
N SER A 185 16.80 -7.18 -12.18
CA SER A 185 16.81 -6.89 -10.75
C SER A 185 15.45 -7.03 -10.07
N PHE A 186 14.32 -6.93 -10.78
CA PHE A 186 13.01 -6.86 -10.12
C PHE A 186 12.69 -8.09 -9.25
N LEU A 187 13.01 -9.32 -9.70
CA LEU A 187 12.83 -10.53 -8.88
C LEU A 187 13.74 -10.54 -7.66
N ARG A 188 14.98 -10.07 -7.79
CA ARG A 188 15.91 -9.92 -6.66
C ARG A 188 15.35 -8.96 -5.62
N VAL A 189 14.79 -7.84 -6.06
CA VAL A 189 14.13 -6.85 -5.20
C VAL A 189 12.92 -7.46 -4.52
N ILE A 190 12.01 -8.11 -5.26
CA ILE A 190 10.84 -8.78 -4.67
C ILE A 190 11.28 -9.79 -3.60
N ASN A 191 12.21 -10.70 -3.93
CA ASN A 191 12.67 -11.73 -3.02
C ASN A 191 13.37 -11.14 -1.78
N ALA A 192 14.27 -10.18 -1.96
CA ALA A 192 15.01 -9.58 -0.84
C ALA A 192 14.10 -8.80 0.11
N PHE A 193 13.13 -8.04 -0.43
CA PHE A 193 12.22 -7.26 0.40
C PHE A 193 11.13 -8.12 1.07
N ASN A 194 10.73 -9.24 0.44
CA ASN A 194 9.84 -10.22 1.06
C ASN A 194 10.47 -10.82 2.35
N LYS A 195 11.81 -10.96 2.37
CA LYS A 195 12.57 -11.47 3.53
C LYS A 195 12.58 -10.52 4.73
N ILE A 196 12.52 -9.20 4.51
CA ILE A 196 12.66 -8.20 5.59
C ILE A 196 11.32 -7.73 6.17
N GLU A 197 10.19 -8.31 5.77
CA GLU A 197 8.87 -7.86 6.20
C GLU A 197 8.66 -7.92 7.72
N ALA A 198 9.39 -8.77 8.44
CA ALA A 198 9.40 -8.78 9.90
C ALA A 198 10.04 -7.52 10.51
N ALA A 199 11.17 -7.07 9.97
CA ALA A 199 11.81 -5.82 10.40
C ALA A 199 10.95 -4.60 10.01
N LYS A 200 10.32 -4.63 8.83
CA LYS A 200 9.38 -3.58 8.41
C LYS A 200 8.15 -3.51 9.30
N ALA A 201 7.58 -4.65 9.68
CA ALA A 201 6.49 -4.72 10.64
C ALA A 201 6.91 -4.14 12.00
N PHE A 202 8.07 -4.52 12.50
CA PHE A 202 8.60 -4.01 13.77
C PHE A 202 8.84 -2.49 13.75
N LEU A 203 9.45 -1.96 12.68
CA LEU A 203 9.80 -0.55 12.56
C LEU A 203 8.61 0.37 12.22
N PHE A 204 7.62 -0.14 11.48
CA PHE A 204 6.60 0.72 10.85
C PHE A 204 5.16 0.34 11.19
N ALA A 205 4.93 -0.55 12.15
CA ALA A 205 3.60 -0.81 12.68
C ALA A 205 2.99 0.47 13.28
N ASN A 206 1.88 0.92 12.70
CA ASN A 206 1.15 2.09 13.18
C ASN A 206 -0.35 1.95 12.89
N SER A 207 -0.89 0.76 13.14
CA SER A 207 -2.32 0.48 12.99
C SER A 207 -2.84 -0.38 14.15
N PRO A 208 -2.70 0.09 15.40
CA PRO A 208 -3.35 -0.57 16.52
C PRO A 208 -4.87 -0.50 16.33
N PHE A 209 -5.57 -1.53 16.80
CA PHE A 209 -7.01 -1.61 16.69
C PHE A 209 -7.60 -2.07 18.02
N ASP A 210 -8.58 -1.32 18.54
CA ASP A 210 -9.10 -1.51 19.89
C ASP A 210 -9.75 -2.88 20.12
N HIS A 211 -10.22 -3.53 19.07
CA HIS A 211 -10.75 -4.90 19.14
C HIS A 211 -9.68 -5.99 19.04
N MET A 212 -8.39 -5.62 19.04
CA MET A 212 -7.25 -6.54 18.95
C MET A 212 -6.11 -6.14 19.90
N ASP A 213 -6.08 -6.80 21.05
CA ASP A 213 -5.20 -6.41 22.16
C ASP A 213 -3.70 -6.47 21.83
N ASP A 214 -3.23 -7.48 21.09
CA ASP A 214 -1.79 -7.76 20.90
C ASP A 214 -1.25 -7.45 19.49
N MET A 215 -2.00 -6.75 18.63
CA MET A 215 -1.53 -6.39 17.28
C MET A 215 -1.19 -4.90 17.17
N ALA A 216 0.05 -4.58 16.79
CA ALA A 216 0.46 -3.22 16.41
C ALA A 216 0.18 -2.93 14.92
N LEU A 217 -0.01 -3.98 14.13
CA LEU A 217 -0.20 -3.93 12.67
C LEU A 217 -1.48 -4.66 12.24
N THR A 218 -2.65 -4.12 12.58
CA THR A 218 -3.93 -4.77 12.24
C THR A 218 -4.28 -4.64 10.75
N ARG A 219 -3.63 -3.75 9.98
CA ARG A 219 -3.83 -3.66 8.52
C ARG A 219 -3.61 -4.98 7.78
N ASP A 220 -2.64 -5.78 8.18
CA ASP A 220 -2.38 -7.09 7.59
C ASP A 220 -3.61 -8.00 7.74
N TYR A 221 -4.21 -8.02 8.94
CA TYR A 221 -5.43 -8.78 9.20
C TYR A 221 -6.58 -8.36 8.28
N PHE A 222 -6.76 -7.05 8.07
CA PHE A 222 -7.81 -6.54 7.20
C PHE A 222 -7.62 -6.93 5.72
N TRP A 223 -6.39 -7.01 5.24
CA TRP A 223 -6.14 -7.47 3.88
C TRP A 223 -6.27 -8.99 3.75
N GLU A 224 -5.59 -9.74 4.63
CA GLU A 224 -5.45 -11.20 4.54
C GLU A 224 -6.75 -11.96 4.85
N TYR A 225 -7.60 -11.43 5.73
CA TYR A 225 -8.85 -12.08 6.16
C TYR A 225 -10.09 -11.40 5.54
N SER A 226 -9.96 -10.92 4.30
CA SER A 226 -11.05 -10.32 3.52
C SER A 226 -11.30 -11.06 2.21
N MET A 227 -12.21 -10.53 1.38
CA MET A 227 -12.39 -11.01 0.02
C MET A 227 -11.11 -10.92 -0.82
N HIS A 228 -10.24 -9.92 -0.59
CA HIS A 228 -8.94 -9.86 -1.28
C HIS A 228 -8.04 -11.04 -0.89
N GLY A 229 -8.05 -11.46 0.37
CA GLY A 229 -7.24 -12.57 0.88
C GLY A 229 -7.85 -13.96 0.67
N LEU A 230 -9.01 -14.08 0.01
CA LEU A 230 -9.66 -15.37 -0.23
C LEU A 230 -8.78 -16.34 -1.04
N LEU A 231 -8.09 -15.81 -2.05
CA LEU A 231 -7.04 -16.54 -2.76
C LEU A 231 -5.70 -16.19 -2.11
N LYS A 232 -5.01 -17.20 -1.57
CA LYS A 232 -3.79 -17.00 -0.78
C LYS A 232 -2.67 -16.30 -1.55
N ASN A 233 -2.59 -16.53 -2.85
CA ASN A 233 -1.57 -15.96 -3.75
C ASN A 233 -1.93 -14.56 -4.27
N ASN A 234 -2.85 -13.85 -3.59
CA ASN A 234 -3.30 -12.53 -4.02
C ASN A 234 -2.89 -11.41 -3.06
N VAL A 235 -2.57 -11.71 -1.79
CA VAL A 235 -2.35 -10.70 -0.75
C VAL A 235 -1.16 -11.06 0.11
N GLY A 236 -0.42 -10.04 0.54
CA GLY A 236 0.57 -10.16 1.60
C GLY A 236 1.93 -10.63 1.13
N ILE A 237 2.57 -11.50 1.92
CA ILE A 237 3.90 -12.05 1.64
C ILE A 237 3.83 -13.12 0.54
N TYR A 238 4.77 -13.08 -0.40
CA TYR A 238 4.94 -14.17 -1.35
C TYR A 238 5.35 -15.45 -0.61
N SER A 239 4.67 -16.55 -0.88
CA SER A 239 4.95 -17.85 -0.23
C SER A 239 6.18 -18.55 -0.79
N GLU A 240 6.77 -18.06 -1.87
CA GLU A 240 7.96 -18.62 -2.50
C GLU A 240 8.88 -17.52 -3.07
N GLU A 241 10.11 -17.89 -3.39
CA GLU A 241 11.08 -17.03 -4.05
C GLU A 241 11.14 -17.33 -5.55
N PHE A 242 11.28 -16.30 -6.36
CA PHE A 242 11.26 -16.43 -7.82
C PHE A 242 12.67 -16.31 -8.40
N ARG A 243 13.09 -17.31 -9.18
CA ARG A 243 14.35 -17.33 -9.93
C ARG A 243 14.17 -16.91 -11.39
N THR A 244 12.97 -17.10 -11.93
CA THR A 244 12.65 -16.79 -13.32
C THR A 244 11.33 -16.03 -13.46
N GLU A 245 11.19 -15.28 -14.57
CA GLU A 245 9.92 -14.61 -14.91
C GLU A 245 8.78 -15.63 -15.08
N ALA A 246 9.08 -16.85 -15.52
CA ALA A 246 8.09 -17.93 -15.67
C ALA A 246 7.54 -18.41 -14.32
N GLU A 247 8.40 -18.59 -13.31
CA GLU A 247 7.97 -18.92 -11.94
C GLU A 247 7.09 -17.79 -11.36
N TYR A 248 7.49 -16.53 -11.56
CA TYR A 248 6.69 -15.38 -11.14
C TYR A 248 5.32 -15.33 -11.85
N CYS A 249 5.27 -15.56 -13.17
CA CYS A 249 4.01 -15.62 -13.91
C CYS A 249 3.12 -16.74 -13.40
N GLN A 250 3.68 -17.94 -13.19
CA GLN A 250 2.93 -19.08 -12.69
C GLN A 250 2.33 -18.80 -11.31
N TYR A 251 3.04 -18.05 -10.45
CA TYR A 251 2.50 -17.60 -9.18
C TYR A 251 1.33 -16.64 -9.35
N GLN A 252 1.51 -15.63 -10.21
CA GLN A 252 0.51 -14.60 -10.48
C GLN A 252 -0.72 -15.14 -11.21
N GLU A 253 -0.60 -16.26 -11.94
CA GLU A 253 -1.74 -16.98 -12.52
C GLU A 253 -2.73 -17.51 -11.46
N GLU A 254 -2.26 -17.70 -10.22
CA GLU A 254 -3.08 -18.11 -9.07
C GLU A 254 -3.62 -16.92 -8.24
N SER A 255 -3.28 -15.69 -8.62
CA SER A 255 -3.82 -14.46 -8.02
C SER A 255 -5.23 -14.12 -8.57
N ALA A 256 -5.88 -13.08 -8.04
CA ALA A 256 -7.30 -12.87 -8.25
C ALA A 256 -7.66 -11.97 -9.46
N MET A 257 -8.61 -12.44 -10.26
CA MET A 257 -9.57 -11.60 -10.96
C MET A 257 -10.86 -11.53 -10.12
N PHE A 258 -11.40 -10.32 -9.91
CA PHE A 258 -12.63 -10.14 -9.13
C PHE A 258 -13.61 -9.10 -9.69
N TYR A 259 -13.22 -8.41 -10.77
CA TYR A 259 -14.11 -7.49 -11.47
C TYR A 259 -13.74 -7.37 -12.95
N VAL A 260 -14.70 -6.91 -13.74
CA VAL A 260 -14.52 -6.51 -15.14
C VAL A 260 -15.25 -5.21 -15.41
N ILE A 261 -14.88 -4.55 -16.51
CA ILE A 261 -15.53 -3.33 -16.99
C ILE A 261 -16.20 -3.64 -18.34
N ARG A 262 -17.48 -3.29 -18.49
CA ARG A 262 -18.25 -3.44 -19.74
C ARG A 262 -19.05 -2.17 -19.95
N ASP A 263 -18.91 -1.55 -21.12
CA ASP A 263 -19.62 -0.33 -21.49
C ASP A 263 -19.52 0.78 -20.41
N ASN A 264 -18.32 0.96 -19.85
CA ASN A 264 -18.00 1.87 -18.74
C ASN A 264 -18.68 1.58 -17.39
N CYS A 265 -19.34 0.42 -17.25
CA CYS A 265 -19.92 -0.07 -16.00
C CYS A 265 -19.03 -1.12 -15.34
N TYR A 266 -19.04 -1.15 -14.01
CA TYR A 266 -18.26 -2.09 -13.21
C TYR A 266 -19.11 -3.30 -12.81
N TYR A 267 -18.54 -4.50 -12.96
CA TYR A 267 -19.17 -5.75 -12.54
C TYR A 267 -18.19 -6.55 -11.70
N TYR A 268 -18.62 -7.03 -10.54
CA TYR A 268 -17.77 -7.78 -9.61
C TYR A 268 -18.25 -9.21 -9.40
N PHE A 269 -17.36 -10.07 -8.96
CA PHE A 269 -17.65 -11.48 -8.72
C PHE A 269 -16.78 -12.02 -7.60
N LYS A 270 -17.12 -13.21 -7.10
CA LYS A 270 -16.26 -13.92 -6.16
C LYS A 270 -14.90 -14.16 -6.85
N PRO A 271 -13.76 -13.96 -6.18
CA PRO A 271 -12.44 -14.10 -6.78
C PRO A 271 -12.26 -15.43 -7.52
N ILE A 272 -11.71 -15.32 -8.73
CA ILE A 272 -11.35 -16.43 -9.59
C ILE A 272 -9.86 -16.27 -9.88
N THR A 273 -9.10 -17.36 -9.87
CA THR A 273 -7.68 -17.27 -10.25
C THR A 273 -7.56 -16.74 -11.68
N VAL A 274 -6.53 -15.95 -11.99
CA VAL A 274 -6.28 -15.45 -13.36
C VAL A 274 -6.38 -16.60 -14.36
N LYS A 275 -5.72 -17.72 -14.09
CA LYS A 275 -5.78 -18.91 -14.93
C LYS A 275 -7.20 -19.43 -15.14
N SER A 276 -7.92 -19.70 -14.06
CA SER A 276 -9.30 -20.22 -14.14
C SER A 276 -10.27 -19.21 -14.77
N PHE A 277 -10.00 -17.91 -14.68
CA PHE A 277 -10.83 -16.87 -15.29
C PHE A 277 -10.77 -16.96 -16.82
N PHE A 278 -9.58 -17.11 -17.39
CA PHE A 278 -9.41 -17.19 -18.85
C PHE A 278 -9.73 -18.56 -19.46
N GLU A 279 -9.82 -19.62 -18.64
CA GLU A 279 -10.28 -20.95 -19.06
C GLU A 279 -11.81 -21.07 -19.15
N GLN A 280 -12.56 -20.11 -18.58
CA GLN A 280 -14.03 -20.16 -18.58
C GLN A 280 -14.63 -19.73 -19.93
N GLU A 281 -15.61 -20.50 -20.41
CA GLU A 281 -16.44 -20.08 -21.55
C GLU A 281 -17.33 -18.88 -21.19
N LYS A 282 -17.80 -18.83 -19.94
CA LYS A 282 -18.72 -17.81 -19.43
C LYS A 282 -18.65 -17.76 -17.90
N PHE A 283 -18.75 -16.57 -17.33
CA PHE A 283 -18.82 -16.35 -15.88
C PHE A 283 -19.99 -15.45 -15.50
N ALA A 284 -20.45 -15.56 -14.27
CA ALA A 284 -21.46 -14.70 -13.69
C ALA A 284 -20.80 -13.57 -12.88
N ALA A 285 -21.35 -12.36 -12.97
CA ALA A 285 -20.91 -11.20 -12.21
C ALA A 285 -22.12 -10.36 -11.77
N TYR A 286 -21.96 -9.65 -10.67
CA TYR A 286 -22.94 -8.72 -10.12
C TYR A 286 -22.69 -7.32 -10.67
N SER A 287 -23.76 -6.63 -11.09
CA SER A 287 -23.73 -5.18 -11.34
C SER A 287 -23.58 -4.41 -10.03
N GLU A 288 -23.36 -3.09 -10.10
CA GLU A 288 -23.36 -2.21 -8.92
C GLU A 288 -24.68 -2.26 -8.12
N THR A 289 -25.79 -2.64 -8.76
CA THR A 289 -27.11 -2.82 -8.12
C THR A 289 -27.37 -4.24 -7.62
N GLY A 290 -26.43 -5.16 -7.83
CA GLY A 290 -26.53 -6.56 -7.41
C GLY A 290 -27.21 -7.49 -8.41
N GLU A 291 -27.57 -7.01 -9.60
CA GLU A 291 -28.15 -7.84 -10.65
C GLU A 291 -27.10 -8.79 -11.24
N ILE A 292 -27.47 -10.05 -11.46
CA ILE A 292 -26.58 -11.05 -12.05
C ILE A 292 -26.56 -10.88 -13.56
N CYS A 293 -25.38 -10.56 -14.08
CA CYS A 293 -25.05 -10.51 -15.50
C CYS A 293 -24.09 -11.67 -15.83
N TYR A 294 -24.00 -12.01 -17.11
CA TYR A 294 -23.06 -13.02 -17.56
C TYR A 294 -22.20 -12.52 -18.71
N PHE A 295 -20.91 -12.87 -18.66
CA PHE A 295 -19.93 -12.40 -19.63
C PHE A 295 -19.01 -13.54 -20.09
N VAL A 296 -18.40 -13.33 -21.25
CA VAL A 296 -17.26 -14.13 -21.73
C VAL A 296 -15.98 -13.38 -21.37
N PRO A 297 -14.94 -14.05 -20.84
CA PRO A 297 -13.63 -13.44 -20.61
C PRO A 297 -13.05 -12.83 -21.88
N LYS A 298 -12.45 -11.65 -21.77
CA LYS A 298 -11.73 -10.97 -22.87
C LYS A 298 -10.29 -10.78 -22.45
N ALA A 299 -9.33 -10.90 -23.36
CA ALA A 299 -7.91 -10.65 -23.06
C ALA A 299 -7.69 -9.29 -22.36
N ASP A 300 -8.42 -8.26 -22.82
CA ASP A 300 -8.42 -6.91 -22.23
C ASP A 300 -8.84 -6.88 -20.75
N ASP A 301 -9.55 -7.88 -20.24
CA ASP A 301 -9.90 -7.95 -18.81
C ASP A 301 -8.66 -8.03 -17.94
N PHE A 302 -7.54 -8.55 -18.46
CA PHE A 302 -6.27 -8.58 -17.74
C PHE A 302 -5.74 -7.17 -17.41
N LYS A 303 -6.18 -6.13 -18.13
CA LYS A 303 -5.90 -4.72 -17.76
C LYS A 303 -6.46 -4.36 -16.39
N ASN A 304 -7.39 -5.12 -15.84
CA ASN A 304 -7.96 -4.94 -14.50
C ASN A 304 -7.27 -5.78 -13.42
N HIS A 305 -6.40 -6.73 -13.81
CA HIS A 305 -5.62 -7.56 -12.89
C HIS A 305 -4.79 -6.68 -11.94
N ARG A 306 -4.82 -6.98 -10.64
CA ARG A 306 -3.97 -6.39 -9.61
C ARG A 306 -3.90 -7.36 -8.46
N SER A 307 -2.68 -7.79 -8.12
CA SER A 307 -2.44 -8.47 -6.86
C SER A 307 -2.07 -7.43 -5.78
N TYR A 308 -2.16 -7.83 -4.52
CA TYR A 308 -2.00 -6.97 -3.34
C TYR A 308 -0.88 -7.49 -2.45
N HIS A 309 0.21 -7.95 -3.07
CA HIS A 309 1.43 -8.29 -2.36
C HIS A 309 2.13 -7.06 -1.79
N TYR A 310 2.93 -7.28 -0.76
CA TYR A 310 3.67 -6.21 -0.08
C TYR A 310 4.75 -5.57 -0.96
N GLN A 311 5.24 -6.30 -1.97
CA GLN A 311 6.12 -5.82 -3.03
C GLN A 311 5.47 -6.17 -4.35
N GLU A 312 5.05 -5.17 -5.13
CA GLU A 312 4.30 -5.44 -6.35
C GLU A 312 5.00 -4.87 -7.57
N LEU A 313 5.16 -5.69 -8.61
CA LEU A 313 5.50 -5.18 -9.93
C LEU A 313 4.28 -4.47 -10.50
N THR A 314 4.38 -3.17 -10.68
CA THR A 314 3.27 -2.37 -11.19
C THR A 314 3.23 -2.41 -12.71
N LYS A 315 2.08 -2.02 -13.27
CA LYS A 315 1.93 -1.79 -14.72
C LYS A 315 2.76 -0.62 -15.24
N ARG A 316 3.41 0.15 -14.37
CA ARG A 316 4.37 1.21 -14.75
C ARG A 316 5.79 0.65 -14.92
N GLY A 317 6.02 -0.64 -14.64
CA GLY A 317 7.36 -1.24 -14.68
C GLY A 317 8.21 -0.91 -13.45
N THR A 318 7.59 -0.50 -12.34
CA THR A 318 8.23 -0.19 -11.05
C THR A 318 7.93 -1.29 -10.03
N ILE A 319 8.74 -1.41 -8.97
CA ILE A 319 8.32 -2.15 -7.77
C ILE A 319 7.75 -1.15 -6.77
N GLU A 320 6.54 -1.42 -6.31
CA GLU A 320 5.84 -0.66 -5.29
C GLU A 320 5.82 -1.42 -3.95
N PHE A 321 6.22 -0.74 -2.88
CA PHE A 321 6.24 -1.25 -1.51
C PHE A 321 4.99 -0.77 -0.78
N ARG A 322 4.14 -1.71 -0.37
CA ARG A 322 2.75 -1.44 0.05
C ARG A 322 2.44 -1.79 1.51
N SER A 323 3.44 -2.32 2.23
CA SER A 323 3.23 -2.97 3.54
C SER A 323 3.43 -2.08 4.77
N THR A 324 3.77 -0.81 4.56
CA THR A 324 3.97 0.17 5.63
C THR A 324 2.66 0.89 5.93
N CYS A 325 2.33 1.05 7.22
CA CYS A 325 1.25 1.94 7.66
C CYS A 325 1.59 3.38 7.32
N THR A 326 0.55 4.22 7.19
CA THR A 326 0.72 5.66 7.38
C THR A 326 1.51 5.94 8.66
N GLN A 327 2.44 6.88 8.58
CA GLN A 327 3.31 7.26 9.70
C GLN A 327 2.98 8.69 10.15
N PRO A 328 3.34 9.08 11.39
CA PRO A 328 3.34 10.48 11.83
C PRO A 328 4.01 11.40 10.82
N PHE A 329 3.60 12.66 10.75
CA PHE A 329 4.11 13.61 9.75
C PHE A 329 5.63 13.78 9.84
N GLU A 330 6.15 13.81 11.07
CA GLU A 330 7.56 14.00 11.39
C GLU A 330 8.44 12.83 10.93
N THR A 331 7.87 11.64 10.79
CA THR A 331 8.60 10.41 10.39
C THR A 331 8.10 9.83 9.07
N THR A 332 7.26 10.56 8.34
CA THR A 332 6.57 10.05 7.15
C THR A 332 7.50 9.65 6.01
N PHE A 333 8.69 10.25 5.96
CA PHE A 333 9.73 9.92 4.97
C PHE A 333 10.72 8.84 5.43
N ALA A 334 10.64 8.38 6.68
CA ALA A 334 11.54 7.35 7.20
C ALA A 334 11.38 5.98 6.50
N PRO A 335 10.15 5.46 6.25
CA PRO A 335 9.99 4.23 5.47
C PRO A 335 10.53 4.38 4.04
N ILE A 336 10.35 5.55 3.43
CA ILE A 336 10.78 5.84 2.06
C ILE A 336 12.30 5.79 1.97
N ALA A 337 13.00 6.45 2.89
CA ALA A 337 14.45 6.41 2.98
C ALA A 337 14.99 5.00 3.27
N PHE A 338 14.33 4.25 4.14
CA PHE A 338 14.67 2.86 4.43
C PHE A 338 14.65 1.99 3.17
N HIS A 339 13.55 2.02 2.42
CA HIS A 339 13.44 1.22 1.20
C HIS A 339 14.40 1.70 0.11
N LEU A 340 14.57 3.02 -0.05
CA LEU A 340 15.49 3.59 -1.04
C LEU A 340 16.94 3.17 -0.77
N GLY A 341 17.40 3.29 0.47
CA GLY A 341 18.77 2.93 0.85
C GLY A 341 19.02 1.44 0.66
N LEU A 342 18.09 0.58 1.09
CA LEU A 342 18.19 -0.87 0.91
C LEU A 342 18.20 -1.29 -0.56
N LEU A 343 17.35 -0.67 -1.39
CA LEU A 343 17.34 -0.92 -2.83
C LEU A 343 18.66 -0.48 -3.48
N ALA A 344 19.17 0.70 -3.10
CA ALA A 344 20.44 1.21 -3.60
C ALA A 344 21.64 0.34 -3.16
N ASN A 345 21.49 -0.41 -2.06
CA ASN A 345 22.49 -1.35 -1.55
C ASN A 345 22.09 -2.83 -1.70
N LEU A 346 21.34 -3.17 -2.75
CA LEU A 346 20.70 -4.49 -2.89
C LEU A 346 21.66 -5.69 -2.72
N VAL A 347 22.89 -5.60 -3.23
CA VAL A 347 23.88 -6.69 -3.09
C VAL A 347 24.24 -6.92 -1.62
N LYS A 348 24.53 -5.85 -0.88
CA LYS A 348 24.85 -5.96 0.55
C LYS A 348 23.63 -6.40 1.36
N LEU A 349 22.43 -5.95 0.99
CA LEU A 349 21.18 -6.47 1.58
C LEU A 349 21.10 -7.98 1.41
N GLU A 350 21.31 -8.52 0.20
CA GLU A 350 21.28 -9.97 -0.02
C GLU A 350 22.32 -10.71 0.83
N GLU A 351 23.55 -10.20 0.94
CA GLU A 351 24.59 -10.77 1.81
C GLU A 351 24.18 -10.81 3.29
N ILE A 352 23.55 -9.75 3.80
CA ILE A 352 23.01 -9.69 5.16
C ILE A 352 21.93 -10.78 5.35
N LEU A 353 21.05 -10.95 4.36
CA LEU A 353 19.92 -11.88 4.44
C LEU A 353 20.34 -13.35 4.39
N GLU A 354 21.49 -13.67 3.82
CA GLU A 354 22.03 -15.04 3.82
C GLU A 354 22.62 -15.42 5.19
N CYS A 355 23.24 -14.47 5.89
CA CYS A 355 24.08 -14.78 7.05
C CYS A 355 23.50 -14.36 8.41
N THR A 356 22.41 -13.58 8.44
CA THR A 356 21.85 -13.01 9.68
C THR A 356 21.49 -14.08 10.73
N GLU A 357 21.88 -13.83 11.99
CA GLU A 357 21.51 -14.67 13.14
C GLU A 357 19.98 -14.70 13.35
N PHE A 358 19.25 -13.67 12.91
CA PHE A 358 17.80 -13.61 13.03
C PHE A 358 17.11 -14.79 12.34
N PHE A 359 17.52 -15.14 11.12
CA PHE A 359 16.95 -16.29 10.41
C PHE A 359 17.51 -17.64 10.88
N LYS A 360 18.69 -17.66 11.52
CA LYS A 360 19.18 -18.88 12.18
C LYS A 360 18.33 -19.22 13.40
N GLU A 361 17.92 -18.21 14.15
CA GLU A 361 17.07 -18.36 15.34
C GLU A 361 15.60 -18.64 14.99
N PHE A 362 14.99 -17.79 14.15
CA PHE A 362 13.53 -17.84 13.91
C PHE A 362 13.12 -18.54 12.60
N GLY A 363 14.09 -18.96 11.78
CA GLY A 363 13.82 -19.58 10.48
C GLY A 363 13.48 -18.57 9.38
N ARG A 364 12.82 -19.05 8.32
CA ARG A 364 12.55 -18.27 7.09
C ARG A 364 11.08 -18.31 6.65
N ASP A 365 10.16 -18.63 7.56
CA ASP A 365 8.72 -18.48 7.31
C ASP A 365 8.35 -16.99 7.44
N TYR A 366 8.53 -16.24 6.37
CA TYR A 366 8.40 -14.78 6.39
C TYR A 366 6.98 -14.32 6.78
N SER A 367 5.93 -15.08 6.43
CA SER A 367 4.55 -14.80 6.86
C SER A 367 4.42 -14.93 8.38
N LYS A 368 4.91 -16.02 8.96
CA LYS A 368 4.92 -16.22 10.41
C LYS A 368 5.76 -15.16 11.11
N LEU A 369 6.95 -14.85 10.59
CA LEU A 369 7.84 -13.84 11.17
C LEU A 369 7.16 -12.46 11.19
N ARG A 370 6.56 -12.03 10.09
CA ARG A 370 5.86 -10.73 10.05
C ARG A 370 4.76 -10.64 11.11
N ARG A 371 3.94 -11.69 11.25
CA ARG A 371 2.89 -11.75 12.28
C ARG A 371 3.46 -11.78 13.71
N GLN A 372 4.58 -12.45 13.92
CA GLN A 372 5.25 -12.53 15.22
C GLN A 372 5.83 -11.19 15.64
N PHE A 373 6.54 -10.50 14.73
CA PHE A 373 7.26 -9.26 15.01
C PHE A 373 6.42 -7.98 14.81
N SER A 374 5.14 -8.12 14.52
CA SER A 374 4.12 -7.03 14.55
C SER A 374 3.31 -6.99 15.85
N ARG A 375 3.62 -7.87 16.81
CA ARG A 375 2.92 -7.90 18.10
C ARG A 375 3.32 -6.72 18.97
N LYS A 376 2.40 -6.25 19.81
CA LYS A 376 2.70 -5.16 20.77
C LYS A 376 3.70 -5.61 21.84
N LYS A 377 3.69 -6.90 22.19
CA LYS A 377 4.58 -7.48 23.20
C LYS A 377 5.46 -8.57 22.58
N LEU A 378 6.76 -8.35 22.64
CA LEU A 378 7.79 -9.30 22.28
C LEU A 378 8.51 -9.77 23.55
N SER A 379 9.02 -11.00 23.55
CA SER A 379 9.97 -11.45 24.57
C SER A 379 11.31 -10.71 24.44
N ASP A 380 12.10 -10.68 25.51
CA ASP A 380 13.42 -10.04 25.51
C ASP A 380 14.34 -10.59 24.40
N LEU A 381 14.24 -11.88 24.07
CA LEU A 381 15.01 -12.47 22.97
C LEU A 381 14.52 -11.95 21.62
N GLU A 382 13.21 -11.99 21.37
CA GLU A 382 12.61 -11.47 20.14
C GLU A 382 12.94 -10.00 19.93
N GLN A 383 12.76 -9.17 20.97
CA GLN A 383 13.01 -7.73 20.92
C GLN A 383 14.49 -7.44 20.61
N ARG A 384 15.43 -8.08 21.30
CA ARG A 384 16.87 -7.90 21.02
C ARG A 384 17.22 -8.32 19.59
N MET A 385 16.80 -9.51 19.17
CA MET A 385 17.15 -10.05 17.86
C MET A 385 16.55 -9.23 16.70
N VAL A 386 15.30 -8.76 16.83
CA VAL A 386 14.69 -7.92 15.79
C VAL A 386 15.27 -6.51 15.78
N LYS A 387 15.66 -5.96 16.94
CA LYS A 387 16.37 -4.68 17.01
C LYS A 387 17.74 -4.77 16.33
N ASP A 388 18.52 -5.82 16.60
CA ASP A 388 19.82 -6.04 15.97
C ASP A 388 19.70 -6.24 14.45
N PHE A 389 18.70 -7.02 14.02
CA PHE A 389 18.41 -7.20 12.60
C PHE A 389 18.00 -5.87 11.93
N SER A 390 17.08 -5.12 12.56
CA SER A 390 16.61 -3.82 12.07
C SER A 390 17.75 -2.81 12.00
N LYS A 391 18.63 -2.76 13.01
CA LYS A 391 19.82 -1.91 13.01
C LYS A 391 20.75 -2.26 11.85
N THR A 392 21.00 -3.54 11.61
CA THR A 392 21.85 -4.01 10.49
C THR A 392 21.28 -3.56 9.14
N LEU A 393 19.96 -3.62 8.97
CA LEU A 393 19.29 -3.12 7.77
C LEU A 393 19.36 -1.59 7.66
N LEU A 394 19.19 -0.86 8.76
CA LEU A 394 19.34 0.60 8.78
C LEU A 394 20.76 1.03 8.40
N ASP A 395 21.78 0.36 8.94
CA ASP A 395 23.19 0.63 8.61
C ASP A 395 23.44 0.39 7.11
N CYS A 396 22.89 -0.68 6.55
CA CYS A 396 22.95 -0.97 5.11
C CYS A 396 22.29 0.13 4.26
N ALA A 397 21.10 0.60 4.67
CA ALA A 397 20.41 1.69 3.99
C ALA A 397 21.17 3.02 4.09
N HIS A 398 21.65 3.35 5.29
CA HIS A 398 22.37 4.58 5.60
C HIS A 398 23.62 4.74 4.74
N GLU A 399 24.43 3.69 4.60
CA GLU A 399 25.62 3.71 3.75
C GLU A 399 25.32 4.10 2.30
N ALA A 400 24.26 3.54 1.71
CA ALA A 400 23.90 3.87 0.33
C ALA A 400 23.30 5.26 0.19
N LEU A 401 22.53 5.74 1.18
CA LEU A 401 22.01 7.11 1.17
C LEU A 401 23.13 8.15 1.28
N LEU A 402 24.17 7.89 2.08
CA LEU A 402 25.37 8.73 2.12
C LEU A 402 26.06 8.82 0.75
N LEU A 403 26.21 7.68 0.06
CA LEU A 403 26.82 7.63 -1.27
C LEU A 403 25.98 8.34 -2.34
N ARG A 404 24.65 8.37 -2.17
CA ARG A 404 23.76 9.13 -3.05
C ARG A 404 23.95 10.64 -2.91
N GLY A 405 24.38 11.14 -1.76
CA GLY A 405 24.78 12.53 -1.57
C GLY A 405 23.65 13.56 -1.54
N TYR A 406 22.41 13.12 -1.30
CA TYR A 406 21.22 14.00 -1.20
C TYR A 406 20.83 14.33 0.25
N SER A 407 21.66 13.98 1.24
CA SER A 407 21.34 14.11 2.67
C SER A 407 20.04 13.40 3.07
N GLU A 408 19.77 12.26 2.44
CA GLU A 408 18.56 11.44 2.68
C GLU A 408 18.73 10.52 3.89
N GLU A 409 19.96 10.27 4.34
CA GLU A 409 20.27 9.49 5.53
C GLU A 409 19.68 10.10 6.81
N LYS A 410 19.44 11.42 6.82
CA LYS A 410 18.80 12.14 7.94
C LYS A 410 17.42 11.55 8.31
N TYR A 411 16.70 11.00 7.33
CA TYR A 411 15.36 10.43 7.56
C TYR A 411 15.40 9.09 8.31
N LEU A 412 16.57 8.45 8.43
CA LEU A 412 16.75 7.22 9.19
C LEU A 412 16.98 7.49 10.69
N THR A 413 17.32 8.71 11.09
CA THR A 413 17.62 9.06 12.49
C THR A 413 16.48 8.70 13.47
N PRO A 414 15.20 8.99 13.19
CA PRO A 414 14.11 8.58 14.09
C PRO A 414 14.06 7.06 14.31
N LEU A 415 14.40 6.26 13.30
CA LEU A 415 14.42 4.80 13.40
C LEU A 415 15.58 4.30 14.26
N TYR A 416 16.75 4.94 14.19
CA TYR A 416 17.84 4.61 15.12
C TYR A 416 17.48 4.90 16.57
N ASN A 417 16.83 6.04 16.83
CA ASN A 417 16.41 6.43 18.17
C ASN A 417 15.41 5.42 18.75
N SER A 418 14.42 4.98 17.95
CA SER A 418 13.45 3.98 18.40
C SER A 418 14.05 2.61 18.75
N LEU A 419 15.28 2.32 18.31
CA LEU A 419 16.00 1.10 18.69
C LEU A 419 16.72 1.24 20.04
N ILE A 420 17.14 2.46 20.40
CA ILE A 420 17.92 2.77 21.61
C ILE A 420 17.02 2.94 22.83
N ASP A 421 15.83 3.51 22.66
CA ASP A 421 14.93 3.82 23.77
C ASP A 421 14.33 2.55 24.39
N ASP A 422 15.02 2.02 25.41
CA ASP A 422 14.52 1.08 26.43
C ASP A 422 14.98 1.55 27.83
N PHE A 423 14.68 2.80 28.18
CA PHE A 423 14.46 3.16 29.58
C PHE A 423 12.95 3.41 29.80
N GLY A 424 12.19 2.30 29.78
CA GLY A 424 10.94 2.06 30.49
C GLY A 424 9.82 3.11 30.54
N VAL A 425 8.58 2.62 30.33
CA VAL A 425 7.31 3.14 30.90
C VAL A 425 6.80 4.40 30.17
N LEU A 426 5.63 4.42 29.50
CA LEU A 426 4.27 3.99 29.91
C LEU A 426 3.45 3.53 28.70
#